data_AF-A0A3N5R8M4-F1
#
_entry.id   AF-A0A3N5R8M4-F1
#
_cell.length_a   1.000
_cell.length_b   1.000
_cell.length_c   1.000
_cell.angle_alpha   90.00
_cell.angle_beta   90.00
_cell.angle_gamma   90.00
#
_symmetry.space_group_name_H-M   'P 1'
#
loop_
_entity.id
_entity.type
_entity.pdbx_description
1 polymer ?
#
loop_
_entity_poly.entity_id
_entity_poly.type
_entity_poly.pdbx_seq_one_letter_code
_entity_poly.pdbx_strand_id
1 'polypeptide(L)'
;MQPFLIVKTGSTLPTLSAHRGDFEDWFVSGLGIEKSRVMIVDVQNGGSLPACTEISGVAVTGSHEMVTDRLVWSEKTAEWLRGAVTAGLPILAVCYGH
;
A
#
# COMPACT_ATOMS: atom_id res chain seq x y z
N MET A 1 -7.47 -0.68 18.75
CA MET A 1 -6.15 -1.07 18.18
C MET A 1 -6.15 -0.55 16.75
N GLN A 2 -5.12 0.20 16.33
CA GLN A 2 -5.08 0.82 15.00
C GLN A 2 -4.82 -0.25 13.92
N PRO A 3 -5.51 -0.20 12.76
CA PRO A 3 -5.28 -1.14 11.68
C PRO A 3 -3.88 -0.99 11.06
N PHE A 4 -3.42 -2.04 10.38
CA PHE A 4 -2.24 -2.00 9.53
C PHE A 4 -2.66 -1.59 8.11
N LEU A 5 -1.98 -0.63 7.50
CA LEU A 5 -2.32 -0.13 6.17
C LEU A 5 -1.59 -0.91 5.08
N ILE A 6 -2.31 -1.28 4.01
CA ILE A 6 -1.72 -1.71 2.74
C ILE A 6 -2.06 -0.65 1.69
N VAL A 7 -1.03 -0.01 1.13
CA VAL A 7 -1.14 0.89 -0.01
C VAL A 7 -1.02 0.06 -1.28
N LYS A 8 -2.15 -0.13 -1.96
CA LYS A 8 -2.24 -0.80 -3.25
C LYS A 8 -1.88 0.20 -4.34
N THR A 9 -0.78 -0.05 -5.04
CA THR A 9 -0.22 0.81 -6.11
C THR A 9 -0.41 0.19 -7.49
N GLY A 10 -1.12 -0.93 -7.56
CA GLY A 10 -1.45 -1.65 -8.78
C GLY A 10 -2.11 -2.98 -8.46
N SER A 11 -2.46 -3.69 -9.52
CA SER A 11 -3.00 -5.04 -9.49
C SER A 11 -2.10 -5.98 -10.27
N THR A 12 -2.03 -7.23 -9.85
CA THR A 12 -1.45 -8.31 -10.64
C THR A 12 -2.28 -8.61 -11.90
N LEU A 13 -1.79 -9.50 -12.76
CA LEU A 13 -2.50 -9.92 -13.97
C LEU A 13 -3.91 -10.45 -13.63
N PRO A 14 -4.96 -10.12 -14.39
CA PRO A 14 -6.34 -10.51 -14.07
C PRO A 14 -6.56 -12.02 -13.91
N THR A 15 -5.85 -12.83 -14.67
CA THR A 15 -5.90 -14.30 -14.55
C THR A 15 -5.27 -14.79 -13.26
N LEU A 16 -4.27 -14.08 -12.74
CA LEU A 16 -3.60 -14.43 -11.50
C LEU A 16 -4.39 -13.95 -10.28
N SER A 17 -4.98 -12.75 -10.33
CA SER A 17 -5.83 -12.23 -9.26
C SER A 17 -7.07 -13.11 -9.04
N ALA A 18 -7.69 -13.59 -10.12
CA ALA A 18 -8.85 -14.47 -10.06
C ALA A 18 -8.59 -15.83 -9.38
N HIS A 19 -7.34 -16.34 -9.44
CA HIS A 19 -7.01 -17.67 -8.94
C HIS A 19 -6.13 -17.68 -7.69
N ARG A 20 -5.37 -16.61 -7.43
CA ARG A 20 -4.35 -16.55 -6.37
C ARG A 20 -4.45 -15.32 -5.48
N GLY A 21 -5.47 -14.48 -5.67
CA GLY A 21 -5.56 -13.19 -4.98
C GLY A 21 -4.62 -12.15 -5.59
N ASP A 22 -4.83 -10.90 -5.21
CA ASP A 22 -4.08 -9.76 -5.72
C ASP A 22 -2.94 -9.38 -4.75
N PHE A 23 -2.17 -8.32 -5.04
CA PHE A 23 -1.02 -7.93 -4.24
C PHE A 23 -1.37 -7.73 -2.76
N GLU A 24 -2.50 -7.09 -2.44
CA GLU A 24 -2.95 -6.91 -1.06
C GLU A 24 -3.14 -8.25 -0.34
N ASP A 25 -3.69 -9.27 -1.01
CA ASP A 25 -3.93 -10.58 -0.41
C ASP A 25 -2.62 -11.28 -0.08
N TRP A 26 -1.61 -11.13 -0.93
CA TRP A 26 -0.27 -11.69 -0.72
C TRP A 26 0.43 -11.01 0.46
N PHE A 27 0.28 -9.69 0.61
CA PHE A 27 0.81 -8.97 1.77
C PHE A 27 0.11 -9.36 3.07
N VAL A 28 -1.23 -9.43 3.07
CA VAL A 28 -1.98 -9.92 4.24
C VAL A 28 -1.51 -11.31 4.65
N SER A 29 -1.39 -12.23 3.68
CA SER A 29 -0.94 -13.60 3.94
C SER A 29 0.51 -13.66 4.42
N GLY A 30 1.42 -12.88 3.82
CA GLY A 30 2.84 -12.90 4.14
C GLY A 30 3.17 -12.25 5.50
N LEU A 31 2.41 -11.23 5.89
CA LEU A 31 2.55 -10.57 7.19
C LEU A 31 1.87 -11.33 8.33
N GLY A 32 1.03 -12.33 8.03
CA GLY A 32 0.29 -13.09 9.04
C GLY A 32 -0.72 -12.26 9.83
N ILE A 33 -1.23 -11.18 9.22
CA ILE A 33 -2.19 -10.25 9.86
C ILE A 33 -3.61 -10.70 9.51
N GLU A 34 -4.54 -10.64 10.46
CA GLU A 34 -5.95 -10.87 10.15
C GLU A 34 -6.51 -9.79 9.22
N LYS A 35 -7.25 -10.18 8.19
CA LYS A 35 -7.92 -9.25 7.24
C LYS A 35 -8.76 -8.18 7.95
N SER A 36 -9.40 -8.51 9.07
CA SER A 36 -10.20 -7.59 9.90
C SER A 36 -9.39 -6.43 10.50
N ARG A 37 -8.07 -6.57 10.57
CA ARG A 37 -7.12 -5.58 11.13
C ARG A 37 -6.34 -4.84 10.04
N VAL A 38 -6.66 -5.08 8.78
CA VAL A 38 -5.97 -4.47 7.65
C VAL A 38 -6.89 -3.48 6.98
N MET A 39 -6.38 -2.27 6.75
CA MET A 39 -6.98 -1.29 5.88
C MET A 39 -6.27 -1.34 4.54
N ILE A 40 -7.01 -1.51 3.43
CA ILE A 40 -6.44 -1.50 2.08
C ILE A 40 -6.89 -0.22 1.40
N VAL A 41 -5.95 0.55 0.86
CA VAL A 41 -6.22 1.76 0.10
C VAL A 41 -5.60 1.62 -1.28
N ASP A 42 -6.44 1.65 -2.30
CA ASP A 42 -6.03 1.70 -3.71
C ASP A 42 -5.85 3.13 -4.17
N VAL A 43 -4.60 3.59 -4.19
CA VAL A 43 -4.27 4.97 -4.58
C VAL A 43 -4.36 5.18 -6.09
N GLN A 44 -4.19 4.12 -6.89
CA GLN A 44 -4.31 4.20 -8.34
C GLN A 44 -5.76 4.53 -8.75
N ASN A 45 -6.73 3.98 -8.02
CA ASN A 45 -8.15 4.22 -8.22
C ASN A 45 -8.71 5.38 -7.37
N GLY A 46 -7.84 6.29 -6.91
CA GLY A 46 -8.25 7.53 -6.24
C GLY A 46 -8.53 7.41 -4.74
N GLY A 47 -8.11 6.30 -4.10
CA GLY A 47 -8.18 6.12 -2.66
C GLY A 47 -7.37 7.16 -1.89
N SER A 48 -7.92 7.62 -0.77
CA SER A 48 -7.28 8.60 0.12
C SER A 48 -6.54 7.89 1.24
N LEU A 49 -5.27 8.24 1.43
CA LEU A 49 -4.46 7.71 2.53
C LEU A 49 -4.91 8.33 3.87
N PRO A 50 -5.05 7.52 4.94
CA PRO A 50 -5.48 8.01 6.25
C PRO A 50 -4.38 8.84 6.93
N ALA A 51 -4.68 9.49 8.05
CA ALA A 51 -3.65 10.11 8.84
C ALA A 51 -2.70 9.04 9.43
N CYS A 52 -1.40 9.32 9.50
CA CYS A 52 -0.42 8.37 10.04
C CYS A 52 -0.72 7.97 11.50
N THR A 53 -1.43 8.83 12.25
CA THR A 53 -1.88 8.58 13.62
C THR A 53 -3.08 7.64 13.72
N GLU A 54 -3.65 7.18 12.61
CA GLU A 54 -4.81 6.27 12.59
C GLU A 54 -4.41 4.81 12.34
N ILE A 55 -3.12 4.55 12.08
CA ILE A 55 -2.59 3.25 11.64
C ILE A 55 -1.39 2.85 12.48
N SER A 56 -1.14 1.54 12.55
CA SER A 56 -0.02 0.96 13.33
C SER A 56 1.25 0.71 12.50
N GLY A 57 1.14 0.76 11.17
CA GLY A 57 2.20 0.54 10.22
C GLY A 57 1.65 0.56 8.80
N VAL A 58 2.55 0.56 7.80
CA VAL A 58 2.16 0.57 6.39
C VAL A 58 3.01 -0.38 5.56
N ALA A 59 2.38 -1.11 4.65
CA ALA A 59 3.04 -1.80 3.55
C ALA A 59 2.66 -1.16 2.20
N VAL A 60 3.65 -0.93 1.35
CA VAL A 60 3.47 -0.43 -0.02
C VAL A 60 3.73 -1.56 -0.99
N THR A 61 2.69 -1.91 -1.76
CA THR A 61 2.76 -2.94 -2.80
C THR A 61 3.61 -2.48 -3.99
N GLY A 62 4.03 -3.43 -4.82
CA GLY A 62 4.64 -3.12 -6.11
C GLY A 62 3.61 -2.63 -7.14
N SER A 63 4.10 -1.95 -8.18
CA SER A 63 3.28 -1.45 -9.28
C SER A 63 3.85 -1.90 -10.63
N HIS A 64 3.00 -1.91 -11.65
CA HIS A 64 3.43 -2.00 -13.05
C HIS A 64 3.79 -0.63 -13.64
N GLU A 65 3.49 0.47 -12.94
CA GLU A 65 3.77 1.85 -13.34
C GLU A 65 5.21 2.24 -12.98
N MET A 66 5.77 3.23 -13.67
CA MET A 66 7.11 3.73 -13.40
C MET A 66 7.07 5.03 -12.59
N VAL A 67 7.94 5.17 -11.58
CA VAL A 67 8.02 6.40 -10.75
C VAL A 67 8.33 7.63 -11.61
N THR A 68 9.02 7.45 -12.74
CA THR A 68 9.34 8.52 -13.70
C THR A 68 8.12 9.13 -14.39
N ASP A 69 6.97 8.45 -14.36
CA ASP A 69 5.74 8.92 -15.00
C ASP A 69 5.04 10.01 -14.16
N ARG A 70 5.48 10.23 -12.91
CA ARG A 70 5.02 11.30 -12.01
C ARG A 70 3.49 11.40 -11.93
N LEU A 71 2.83 10.24 -11.89
CA LEU A 71 1.39 10.15 -11.78
C LEU A 71 0.93 10.86 -10.50
N VAL A 72 -0.20 11.56 -10.56
CA VAL A 72 -0.70 12.38 -9.45
C VAL A 72 -0.84 11.57 -8.15
N TRP A 73 -1.35 10.33 -8.24
CA TRP A 73 -1.47 9.45 -7.08
C TRP A 73 -0.10 9.03 -6.54
N SER A 74 0.90 8.87 -7.41
CA SER A 74 2.26 8.46 -7.04
C SER A 74 2.95 9.57 -6.24
N GLU A 75 2.92 10.79 -6.75
CA GLU A 75 3.52 11.95 -6.07
C GLU A 75 2.85 12.23 -4.72
N LYS A 76 1.52 12.12 -4.65
CA LYS A 76 0.76 12.22 -3.38
C LYS A 76 1.13 11.12 -2.39
N THR A 77 1.28 9.89 -2.89
CA THR A 77 1.69 8.74 -2.05
C THR A 77 3.11 8.96 -1.53
N ALA A 78 4.03 9.44 -2.36
CA ALA A 78 5.40 9.77 -1.95
C ALA A 78 5.44 10.88 -0.90
N GLU A 79 4.61 11.92 -1.04
CA GLU A 79 4.47 12.98 -0.04
C GLU A 79 3.96 12.44 1.29
N TRP A 80 2.91 11.63 1.26
CA TRP A 80 2.38 10.98 2.45
C TRP A 80 3.42 10.08 3.13
N LEU A 81 4.18 9.29 2.36
CA LEU A 81 5.24 8.42 2.88
C LEU A 81 6.36 9.22 3.56
N ARG A 82 6.74 10.39 3.04
CA ARG A 82 7.69 11.29 3.73
C ARG A 82 7.15 11.72 5.10
N GLY A 83 5.85 12.00 5.18
CA GLY A 83 5.17 12.27 6.45
C GLY A 83 5.21 11.08 7.40
N ALA A 84 4.94 9.88 6.90
CA ALA A 84 4.97 8.64 7.67
C ALA A 84 6.37 8.33 8.25
N VAL A 85 7.43 8.52 7.46
CA VAL A 85 8.82 8.40 7.92
C VAL A 85 9.12 9.40 9.03
N THR A 86 8.71 10.66 8.85
CA THR A 86 8.90 11.72 9.86
C THR A 86 8.16 11.39 11.17
N ALA A 87 7.00 10.76 11.08
CA ALA A 87 6.21 10.31 12.22
C ALA A 87 6.76 9.03 12.88
N GLY A 88 7.80 8.40 12.34
CA GLY A 88 8.37 7.16 12.86
C GLY A 88 7.47 5.93 12.63
N LEU A 89 6.55 6.00 11.67
CA LEU A 89 5.67 4.88 11.34
C LEU A 89 6.51 3.73 10.75
N PRO A 90 6.32 2.46 11.16
CA PRO A 90 6.95 1.33 10.49
C PRO A 90 6.47 1.19 9.04
N ILE A 91 7.41 1.15 8.09
CA ILE A 91 7.13 1.05 6.65
C ILE A 91 7.82 -0.19 6.07
N LEU A 92 7.05 -0.99 5.34
CA LEU A 92 7.57 -2.02 4.44
C LEU A 92 7.25 -1.62 3.00
N ALA A 93 8.23 -1.55 2.13
CA ALA A 93 8.02 -1.21 0.73
C ALA A 93 8.69 -2.23 -0.19
N VAL A 94 8.00 -2.61 -1.28
CA VAL A 94 8.50 -3.59 -2.24
C VAL A 94 8.56 -2.98 -3.65
N CYS A 95 9.73 -3.08 -4.27
CA CYS A 95 10.00 -2.64 -5.65
C CYS A 95 9.63 -1.17 -5.88
N TYR A 96 8.51 -0.89 -6.54
CA TYR A 96 7.99 0.46 -6.79
C TYR A 96 7.87 1.33 -5.53
N GLY A 97 7.62 0.71 -4.37
CA GLY A 97 7.49 1.46 -3.12
C GLY A 97 8.80 1.93 -2.49
N HIS A 98 9.98 1.50 -2.98
CA HIS A 98 11.31 1.82 -2.43
C HIS A 98 12.00 2.93 -3.24
#